data_AF-A0A841BLX3-F1
#
_entry.id   AF-A0A841BLX3-F1
#
_cell.length_a   1.000
_cell.length_b   1.000
_cell.length_c   1.000
_cell.angle_alpha   90.00
_cell.angle_beta   90.00
_cell.angle_gamma   90.00
#
_symmetry.space_group_name_H-M   'P 1'
#
loop_
_entity.id
_entity.type
_entity.pdbx_description
1 polymer ?
#
loop_
_entity_poly.entity_id
_entity_poly.type
_entity_poly.pdbx_seq_one_letter_code
_entity_poly.pdbx_strand_id
1 'polypeptide(L)'
;MSRAVRLGAACWLLVASYFAAQPVVAAAWSPPYSYAVNTISDLGNATCGAACSPRHALMNAAFVLTGLASIAGALLSRRYWPPGRLATAGLICVGLAGAGGILVGLAPADVNVPVHVAGAALQFPGAVGPLLLGLATVATRPGERAFSIALGLLGTVCCLLFLTGAEFGIGRGGVERLAFDPLSVWKLTMAVVILARAGAPGPGSTASGHRRG
;
A
#
# COMPACT_ATOMS: atom_id res chain seq x y z
N MET A 1 -7.25 -21.82 6.92
CA MET A 1 -7.43 -20.51 6.26
C MET A 1 -8.25 -20.67 4.99
N SER A 2 -9.16 -19.75 4.65
CA SER A 2 -10.00 -19.87 3.44
C SER A 2 -9.24 -19.53 2.15
N ARG A 3 -9.73 -20.04 1.00
CA ARG A 3 -9.20 -19.69 -0.33
C ARG A 3 -9.26 -18.18 -0.60
N ALA A 4 -10.36 -17.54 -0.23
CA ALA A 4 -10.53 -16.09 -0.38
C ALA A 4 -9.42 -15.29 0.33
N VAL A 5 -9.05 -15.66 1.56
CA VAL A 5 -7.99 -14.95 2.30
C VAL A 5 -6.63 -15.09 1.61
N ARG A 6 -6.31 -16.27 1.06
CA ARG A 6 -5.08 -16.48 0.29
C ARG A 6 -5.06 -15.64 -0.99
N LEU A 7 -6.18 -15.59 -1.71
CA LEU A 7 -6.32 -14.72 -2.89
C LEU A 7 -6.17 -13.25 -2.53
N GLY A 8 -6.77 -12.80 -1.42
CA GLY A 8 -6.62 -11.43 -0.95
C GLY A 8 -5.17 -11.05 -0.64
N ALA A 9 -4.44 -11.95 0.02
CA ALA A 9 -3.01 -11.76 0.26
C ALA A 9 -2.21 -11.75 -1.06
N ALA A 10 -2.52 -12.65 -2.00
CA ALA A 10 -1.88 -12.67 -3.31
C ALA A 10 -2.14 -11.36 -4.10
N CYS A 11 -3.34 -10.77 -4.00
CA CYS A 11 -3.61 -9.45 -4.56
C CYS A 11 -2.68 -8.39 -3.95
N TRP A 12 -2.52 -8.36 -2.63
CA TRP A 12 -1.62 -7.40 -1.99
C TRP A 12 -0.14 -7.60 -2.35
N LEU A 13 0.31 -8.78 -2.77
CA LEU A 13 1.66 -8.94 -3.32
C LEU A 13 1.88 -8.15 -4.62
N LEU A 14 0.82 -7.92 -5.41
CA LEU A 14 0.92 -7.13 -6.64
C LEU A 14 1.33 -5.68 -6.39
N VAL A 15 1.19 -5.17 -5.17
CA VAL A 15 1.70 -3.84 -4.76
C VAL A 15 3.23 -3.74 -4.94
N ALA A 16 3.95 -4.86 -5.03
CA ALA A 16 5.39 -4.85 -5.32
C ALA A 16 5.70 -4.22 -6.69
N SER A 17 4.75 -4.28 -7.65
CA SER A 17 4.92 -3.65 -8.96
C SER A 17 5.08 -2.12 -8.84
N TYR A 18 4.47 -1.49 -7.85
CA TYR A 18 4.61 -0.05 -7.59
C TYR A 18 6.05 0.30 -7.18
N PHE A 19 6.67 -0.48 -6.28
CA PHE A 19 8.06 -0.27 -5.91
C PHE A 19 9.04 -0.59 -7.04
N ALA A 20 8.72 -1.59 -7.89
CA ALA A 20 9.54 -1.92 -9.05
C ALA A 20 9.45 -0.85 -10.16
N ALA A 21 8.27 -0.26 -10.37
CA ALA A 21 8.06 0.75 -11.41
C ALA A 21 8.80 2.06 -11.10
N GLN A 22 8.81 2.51 -9.85
CA GLN A 22 9.40 3.79 -9.46
C GLN A 22 10.84 3.99 -9.97
N PRO A 23 11.84 3.14 -9.65
CA PRO A 23 13.21 3.33 -10.13
C PRO A 23 13.33 3.20 -11.65
N VAL A 24 12.52 2.36 -12.28
CA VAL A 24 12.53 2.16 -13.75
C VAL A 24 12.04 3.41 -14.48
N VAL A 25 11.05 4.10 -13.92
CA VAL A 25 10.49 5.34 -14.47
C VAL A 25 11.39 6.53 -14.12
N ALA A 26 11.86 6.62 -12.88
CA ALA A 26 12.78 7.66 -12.42
C ALA A 26 14.11 7.66 -13.20
N ALA A 27 14.63 6.50 -13.56
CA ALA A 27 15.86 6.38 -14.36
C ALA A 27 15.70 6.91 -15.80
N ALA A 28 14.48 6.99 -16.33
CA ALA A 28 14.20 7.55 -17.65
C ALA A 28 13.77 9.02 -17.60
N TRP A 29 13.61 9.58 -16.39
CA TRP A 29 13.16 10.94 -16.19
C TRP A 29 14.24 11.96 -16.61
N SER A 30 13.84 13.07 -17.23
CA SER A 30 14.73 14.21 -17.52
C SER A 30 14.14 15.56 -17.07
N PRO A 31 14.89 16.46 -16.40
CA PRO A 31 16.27 16.32 -15.89
C PRO A 31 16.35 15.29 -14.74
N PRO A 32 17.54 14.84 -14.30
CA PRO A 32 17.66 13.72 -13.35
C PRO A 32 16.72 13.82 -12.14
N TYR A 33 15.94 12.76 -11.90
CA TYR A 33 14.94 12.70 -10.85
C TYR A 33 15.57 12.71 -9.44
N SER A 34 15.05 13.56 -8.56
CA SER A 34 15.45 13.62 -7.15
C SER A 34 14.36 13.03 -6.26
N TYR A 35 14.65 11.93 -5.57
CA TYR A 35 13.71 11.30 -4.63
C TYR A 35 13.36 12.18 -3.42
N ALA A 36 14.22 13.16 -3.09
CA ALA A 36 13.95 14.11 -2.01
C ALA A 36 12.98 15.21 -2.47
N VAL A 37 13.17 15.73 -3.69
CA VAL A 37 12.43 16.91 -4.18
C VAL A 37 11.18 16.52 -4.95
N ASN A 38 11.29 15.55 -5.85
CA ASN A 38 10.20 15.15 -6.75
C ASN A 38 9.26 14.16 -6.07
N THR A 39 7.97 14.38 -6.28
CA THR A 39 6.91 13.52 -5.77
C THR A 39 6.87 12.18 -6.51
N ILE A 40 6.31 11.15 -5.89
CA ILE A 40 5.96 9.88 -6.51
C ILE A 40 4.93 10.13 -7.62
N SER A 41 3.93 10.98 -7.37
CA SER A 41 2.88 11.35 -8.33
C SER A 41 3.43 11.96 -9.62
N ASP A 42 4.51 12.72 -9.48
CA ASP A 42 5.32 13.31 -10.55
C ASP A 42 5.74 12.25 -11.59
N LEU A 43 6.02 11.01 -11.18
CA LEU A 43 6.41 9.92 -12.09
C LEU A 43 5.29 9.54 -13.06
N GLY A 44 4.05 9.92 -12.74
CA GLY A 44 2.87 9.72 -13.56
C GLY A 44 2.54 10.85 -14.53
N ASN A 45 3.26 11.98 -14.50
CA ASN A 45 2.98 13.13 -15.36
C ASN A 45 3.09 12.75 -16.86
N ALA A 46 2.05 13.04 -17.64
CA ALA A 46 1.90 12.55 -19.01
C ALA A 46 2.45 13.50 -20.07
N THR A 47 2.74 14.74 -19.70
CA THR A 47 3.27 15.78 -20.58
C THR A 47 4.68 16.17 -20.17
N CYS A 48 5.40 16.73 -21.14
CA CYS A 48 6.77 17.19 -20.97
C CYS A 48 6.79 18.72 -20.87
N GLY A 49 7.53 19.23 -19.89
CA GLY A 49 7.80 20.66 -19.71
C GLY A 49 9.21 20.89 -19.20
N ALA A 50 9.35 21.57 -18.07
CA ALA A 50 10.65 21.67 -17.38
C ALA A 50 11.17 20.29 -16.89
N ALA A 51 10.27 19.31 -16.80
CA ALA A 51 10.56 17.93 -16.47
C ALA A 51 9.73 16.99 -17.37
N CYS A 52 10.21 15.77 -17.56
CA CYS A 52 9.60 14.73 -18.39
C CYS A 52 9.66 13.38 -17.68
N SER A 53 8.54 12.65 -17.69
CA SER A 53 8.48 11.23 -17.33
C SER A 53 8.13 10.39 -18.58
N PRO A 54 9.11 10.01 -19.43
CA PRO A 54 8.83 9.30 -20.69
C PRO A 54 8.16 7.93 -20.50
N ARG A 55 8.29 7.35 -19.29
CA ARG A 55 7.70 6.06 -18.91
C ARG A 55 6.50 6.22 -17.97
N HIS A 56 5.85 7.39 -17.95
CA HIS A 56 4.72 7.67 -17.08
C HIS A 56 3.60 6.62 -17.17
N ALA A 57 3.36 6.05 -18.36
CA ALA A 57 2.38 4.99 -18.55
C ALA A 57 2.63 3.76 -17.65
N LEU A 58 3.90 3.38 -17.43
CA LEU A 58 4.27 2.30 -16.51
C LEU A 58 3.94 2.66 -15.06
N MET A 59 4.24 3.89 -14.64
CA MET A 59 3.92 4.35 -13.29
C MET A 59 2.41 4.39 -13.06
N ASN A 60 1.67 4.96 -14.01
CA ASN A 60 0.22 5.09 -13.95
C ASN A 60 -0.47 3.72 -13.94
N ALA A 61 0.00 2.78 -14.76
CA ALA A 61 -0.47 1.40 -14.70
C ALA A 61 -0.18 0.75 -13.34
N ALA A 62 0.98 1.02 -12.73
CA ALA A 62 1.33 0.52 -11.41
C ALA A 62 0.46 1.12 -10.30
N PHE A 63 0.08 2.40 -10.39
CA PHE A 63 -0.90 3.03 -9.49
C PHE A 63 -2.27 2.36 -9.59
N VAL A 64 -2.78 2.18 -10.81
CA VAL A 64 -4.08 1.52 -11.06
C VAL A 64 -4.06 0.08 -10.55
N LEU A 65 -3.02 -0.69 -10.87
CA LEU A 65 -2.86 -2.07 -10.41
C LEU A 65 -2.80 -2.15 -8.88
N THR A 66 -2.02 -1.27 -8.25
CA THR A 66 -1.94 -1.16 -6.78
C THR A 66 -3.29 -0.84 -6.19
N GLY A 67 -4.08 0.02 -6.84
CA GLY A 67 -5.41 0.39 -6.40
C GLY A 67 -6.39 -0.78 -6.44
N LEU A 68 -6.47 -1.47 -7.58
CA LEU A 68 -7.28 -2.69 -7.75
C LEU A 68 -6.87 -3.79 -6.76
N ALA A 69 -5.57 -4.03 -6.62
CA ALA A 69 -5.00 -4.98 -5.67
C ALA A 69 -5.36 -4.65 -4.22
N SER A 70 -5.35 -3.36 -3.86
CA SER A 70 -5.68 -2.90 -2.50
C SER A 70 -7.15 -3.15 -2.17
N ILE A 71 -8.07 -2.83 -3.10
CA ILE A 71 -9.51 -3.10 -2.96
C ILE A 71 -9.77 -4.60 -2.85
N ALA A 72 -9.26 -5.38 -3.80
CA ALA A 72 -9.46 -6.83 -3.82
C ALA A 72 -8.89 -7.49 -2.57
N GLY A 73 -7.67 -7.12 -2.16
CA GLY A 73 -7.05 -7.65 -0.95
C GLY A 73 -7.80 -7.27 0.33
N ALA A 74 -8.33 -6.04 0.44
CA ALA A 74 -9.13 -5.64 1.59
C ALA A 74 -10.44 -6.45 1.70
N LEU A 75 -11.15 -6.65 0.58
CA LEU A 75 -12.39 -7.42 0.54
C LEU A 75 -12.14 -8.90 0.85
N LEU A 76 -11.19 -9.51 0.15
CA LEU A 76 -10.93 -10.95 0.20
C LEU A 76 -10.22 -11.38 1.50
N SER A 77 -9.44 -10.50 2.13
CA SER A 77 -8.77 -10.76 3.41
C SER A 77 -9.67 -10.55 4.63
N ARG A 78 -10.94 -10.12 4.48
CA ARG A 78 -11.81 -9.75 5.61
C ARG A 78 -11.87 -10.79 6.73
N ARG A 79 -11.91 -12.09 6.38
CA ARG A 79 -11.99 -13.19 7.35
C ARG A 79 -10.69 -13.45 8.13
N TYR A 80 -9.57 -12.82 7.74
CA TYR A 80 -8.32 -12.86 8.48
C TYR A 80 -8.34 -11.99 9.74
N TRP A 81 -9.07 -10.87 9.65
CA TRP A 81 -9.16 -9.85 10.68
C TRP A 81 -10.30 -10.15 11.66
N PRO A 82 -10.17 -9.77 12.95
CA PRO A 82 -11.24 -9.97 13.92
C PRO A 82 -12.58 -9.36 13.47
N PRO A 83 -13.72 -9.94 13.89
CA PRO A 83 -15.02 -9.29 13.71
C PRO A 83 -15.06 -7.99 14.53
N GLY A 84 -15.73 -6.96 14.01
CA GLY A 84 -15.86 -5.68 14.70
C GLY A 84 -15.76 -4.46 13.81
N ARG A 85 -16.29 -3.33 14.30
CA ARG A 85 -16.35 -2.05 13.57
C ARG A 85 -14.96 -1.50 13.24
N LEU A 86 -14.00 -1.67 14.14
CA LEU A 86 -12.64 -1.13 13.98
C LEU A 86 -11.88 -1.80 12.82
N ALA A 87 -11.90 -3.13 12.76
CA ALA A 87 -11.30 -3.88 11.64
C ALA A 87 -12.01 -3.58 10.31
N THR A 88 -13.34 -3.47 10.32
CA THR A 88 -14.12 -3.12 9.13
C THR A 88 -13.77 -1.71 8.64
N ALA A 89 -13.67 -0.71 9.53
CA ALA A 89 -13.26 0.65 9.18
C ALA A 89 -11.83 0.67 8.59
N GLY A 90 -10.89 -0.06 9.20
CA GLY A 90 -9.53 -0.17 8.67
C GLY A 90 -9.46 -0.76 7.26
N LEU A 91 -10.27 -1.78 6.94
CA LEU A 91 -10.33 -2.34 5.59
C LEU A 91 -11.01 -1.40 4.58
N ILE A 92 -12.05 -0.67 5.00
CA ILE A 92 -12.66 0.38 4.17
C ILE A 92 -11.62 1.45 3.85
N CYS A 93 -10.85 1.91 4.83
CA CYS A 93 -9.74 2.83 4.66
C CYS A 93 -8.72 2.35 3.61
N VAL A 94 -8.27 1.08 3.70
CA VAL A 94 -7.37 0.48 2.71
C VAL A 94 -8.02 0.44 1.31
N GLY A 95 -9.31 0.12 1.23
CA GLY A 95 -10.08 0.15 -0.02
C GLY A 95 -10.21 1.55 -0.62
N LEU A 96 -10.44 2.57 0.19
CA LEU A 96 -10.51 3.98 -0.22
C LEU A 96 -9.17 4.45 -0.81
N ALA A 97 -8.04 4.12 -0.16
CA ALA A 97 -6.72 4.37 -0.75
C ALA A 97 -6.54 3.63 -2.07
N GLY A 98 -7.12 2.43 -2.21
CA GLY A 98 -7.14 1.71 -3.47
C GLY A 98 -7.88 2.47 -4.58
N ALA A 99 -9.07 3.00 -4.29
CA ALA A 99 -9.81 3.86 -5.20
C ALA A 99 -9.01 5.13 -5.55
N GLY A 100 -8.35 5.73 -4.54
CA GLY A 100 -7.45 6.87 -4.73
C GLY A 100 -6.31 6.59 -5.70
N GLY A 101 -5.65 5.44 -5.58
CA GLY A 101 -4.57 5.03 -6.49
C GLY A 101 -5.05 4.84 -7.93
N ILE A 102 -6.26 4.33 -8.13
CA ILE A 102 -6.88 4.24 -9.47
C ILE A 102 -7.09 5.64 -10.04
N LEU A 103 -7.67 6.56 -9.27
CA LEU A 103 -7.90 7.94 -9.72
C LEU A 103 -6.58 8.64 -10.08
N VAL A 104 -5.56 8.52 -9.22
CA VAL A 104 -4.22 9.10 -9.47
C VAL A 104 -3.59 8.54 -10.75
N GLY A 105 -3.69 7.23 -11.00
CA GLY A 105 -3.12 6.63 -12.21
C GLY A 105 -3.91 6.95 -13.49
N LEU A 106 -5.23 7.12 -13.41
CA LEU A 106 -6.08 7.47 -14.55
C LEU A 106 -6.10 8.98 -14.85
N ALA A 107 -5.83 9.81 -13.85
CA ALA A 107 -5.77 11.26 -13.94
C ALA A 107 -4.40 11.77 -13.45
N PRO A 108 -3.38 11.78 -14.33
CA PRO A 108 -2.11 12.43 -14.05
C PRO A 108 -2.28 13.88 -13.60
N ALA A 109 -1.39 14.33 -12.71
CA ALA A 109 -1.51 15.64 -12.05
C ALA A 109 -1.47 16.80 -13.06
N ASP A 110 -0.72 16.65 -14.14
CA ASP A 110 -0.56 17.63 -15.22
C ASP A 110 -1.68 17.59 -16.28
N VAL A 111 -2.56 16.58 -16.23
CA VAL A 111 -3.68 16.42 -17.17
C VAL A 111 -5.02 16.77 -16.52
N ASN A 112 -5.27 16.31 -15.30
CA ASN A 112 -6.53 16.56 -14.59
C ASN A 112 -6.29 16.70 -13.08
N VAL A 113 -5.86 17.90 -12.69
CA VAL A 113 -5.54 18.25 -11.29
C VAL A 113 -6.70 17.93 -10.32
N PRO A 114 -7.97 18.29 -10.58
CA PRO A 114 -9.04 18.03 -9.62
C PRO A 114 -9.25 16.54 -9.30
N VAL A 115 -9.24 15.67 -10.32
CA VAL A 115 -9.39 14.22 -10.11
C VAL A 115 -8.15 13.64 -9.45
N HIS A 116 -6.97 14.10 -9.84
CA HIS A 116 -5.71 13.70 -9.20
C HIS A 116 -5.71 14.02 -7.70
N VAL A 117 -6.04 15.26 -7.33
CA VAL A 117 -6.10 15.73 -5.94
C VAL A 117 -7.16 14.96 -5.16
N ALA A 118 -8.34 14.70 -5.75
CA ALA A 118 -9.35 13.86 -5.12
C ALA A 118 -8.84 12.43 -4.85
N GLY A 119 -8.10 11.84 -5.79
CA GLY A 119 -7.47 10.54 -5.62
C GLY A 119 -6.37 10.53 -4.55
N ALA A 120 -5.51 11.55 -4.54
CA ALA A 120 -4.48 11.72 -3.52
C ALA A 120 -5.07 11.93 -2.12
N ALA A 121 -6.18 12.67 -2.00
CA ALA A 121 -6.88 12.89 -0.74
C ALA A 121 -7.41 11.57 -0.12
N LEU A 122 -7.75 10.56 -0.95
CA LEU A 122 -8.16 9.25 -0.44
C LEU A 122 -7.00 8.43 0.15
N GLN A 123 -5.74 8.85 -0.03
CA GLN A 123 -4.60 8.22 0.66
C GLN A 123 -4.58 8.51 2.16
N PHE A 124 -5.18 9.63 2.60
CA PHE A 124 -5.30 9.97 4.02
C PHE A 124 -6.04 8.93 4.85
N PRO A 125 -7.31 8.62 4.55
CA PRO A 125 -8.00 7.54 5.26
C PRO A 125 -7.25 6.21 5.08
N GLY A 126 -6.62 5.97 3.93
CA GLY A 126 -5.75 4.82 3.70
C GLY A 126 -4.59 4.68 4.70
N ALA A 127 -3.88 5.76 4.99
CA ALA A 127 -2.77 5.79 5.93
C ALA A 127 -3.22 5.46 7.37
N VAL A 128 -4.47 5.79 7.72
CA VAL A 128 -5.10 5.43 9.00
C VAL A 128 -5.49 3.95 9.05
N GLY A 129 -5.71 3.30 7.90
CA GLY A 129 -6.17 1.91 7.80
C GLY A 129 -5.34 0.89 8.59
N PRO A 130 -4.00 0.83 8.40
CA PRO A 130 -3.12 -0.04 9.18
C PRO A 130 -3.18 0.19 10.69
N LEU A 131 -3.33 1.44 11.14
CA LEU A 131 -3.47 1.76 12.56
C LEU A 131 -4.74 1.13 13.14
N LEU A 132 -5.88 1.30 12.46
CA LEU A 132 -7.15 0.70 12.92
C LEU A 132 -7.09 -0.83 12.91
N LEU A 133 -6.47 -1.43 11.90
CA LEU A 133 -6.29 -2.88 11.81
C LEU A 133 -5.35 -3.39 12.91
N GLY A 134 -4.28 -2.67 13.20
CA GLY A 134 -3.36 -2.97 14.29
C GLY A 134 -4.05 -2.92 15.66
N LEU A 135 -4.81 -1.86 15.93
CA LEU A 135 -5.60 -1.72 17.17
C LEU A 135 -6.68 -2.80 17.31
N ALA A 136 -7.28 -3.23 16.19
CA ALA A 136 -8.24 -4.33 16.18
C ALA A 136 -7.60 -5.72 16.34
N THR A 137 -6.29 -5.85 16.09
CA THR A 137 -5.59 -7.14 16.11
C THR A 137 -5.44 -7.66 17.53
N VAL A 138 -5.78 -8.94 17.71
CA VAL A 138 -5.79 -9.63 19.02
C VAL A 138 -4.38 -9.75 19.63
N ALA A 139 -4.32 -9.80 20.96
CA ALA A 139 -3.06 -9.85 21.72
C ALA A 139 -2.16 -11.05 21.39
N THR A 140 -2.74 -12.14 20.87
CA THR A 140 -1.99 -13.34 20.43
C THR A 140 -1.22 -13.16 19.13
N ARG A 141 -1.30 -12.00 18.47
CA ARG A 141 -0.52 -11.65 17.27
C ARG A 141 0.25 -10.33 17.50
N PRO A 142 1.16 -10.27 18.49
CA PRO A 142 1.78 -9.02 18.93
C PRO A 142 2.64 -8.36 17.83
N GLY A 143 3.34 -9.15 17.02
CA GLY A 143 4.15 -8.64 15.90
C GLY A 143 3.30 -7.96 14.82
N GLU A 144 2.22 -8.61 14.38
CA GLU A 144 1.28 -8.04 13.40
C GLU A 144 0.64 -6.75 13.91
N ARG A 145 0.25 -6.75 15.20
CA ARG A 145 -0.31 -5.58 15.88
C ARG A 145 0.67 -4.41 15.92
N ALA A 146 1.87 -4.64 16.47
CA ALA A 146 2.87 -3.58 16.63
C ALA A 146 3.29 -2.99 15.28
N PHE A 147 3.55 -3.86 14.29
CA PHE A 147 3.90 -3.44 12.94
C PHE A 147 2.78 -2.62 12.29
N SER A 148 1.53 -3.06 12.37
CA SER A 148 0.40 -2.34 11.78
C SER A 148 0.17 -0.97 12.43
N ILE A 149 0.30 -0.89 13.76
CA ILE A 149 0.22 0.39 14.50
C ILE A 149 1.36 1.32 14.08
N ALA A 150 2.60 0.83 14.03
CA ALA A 150 3.77 1.63 13.70
C ALA A 150 3.65 2.24 12.28
N LEU A 151 3.33 1.42 11.28
CA LEU A 151 3.22 1.88 9.89
C LEU A 151 1.99 2.79 9.70
N GLY A 152 0.89 2.52 10.41
CA GLY A 152 -0.29 3.38 10.40
C GLY A 152 -0.04 4.74 11.04
N LEU A 153 0.66 4.79 12.17
CA LEU A 153 1.06 6.05 12.81
C LEU A 153 2.03 6.84 11.93
N LEU A 154 3.08 6.18 11.42
CA LEU A 154 4.06 6.81 10.53
C LEU A 154 3.38 7.41 9.30
N GLY A 155 2.59 6.63 8.57
CA GLY A 155 1.88 7.09 7.38
C GLY A 155 0.90 8.22 7.71
N THR A 156 0.13 8.11 8.80
CA THR A 156 -0.85 9.15 9.17
C THR A 156 -0.16 10.46 9.54
N VAL A 157 0.91 10.43 10.33
CA VAL A 157 1.67 11.62 10.71
C VAL A 157 2.31 12.24 9.47
N CYS A 158 2.98 11.46 8.63
CA CYS A 158 3.63 11.99 7.43
C CYS A 158 2.63 12.49 6.39
N CYS A 159 1.43 11.89 6.28
CA CYS A 159 0.32 12.45 5.52
C CYS A 159 -0.05 13.86 6.03
N LEU A 160 -0.22 14.04 7.35
CA LEU A 160 -0.51 15.35 7.95
C LEU A 160 0.59 16.38 7.64
N LEU A 161 1.86 15.98 7.74
CA LEU A 161 3.00 16.84 7.38
C LEU A 161 3.01 17.19 5.89
N PHE A 162 2.62 16.26 5.02
CA PHE A 162 2.52 16.50 3.59
C PHE A 162 1.48 17.57 3.25
N LEU A 163 0.33 17.58 3.94
CA LEU A 163 -0.71 18.61 3.74
C LEU A 163 -0.26 19.99 4.18
N THR A 164 0.52 20.09 5.26
CA THR A 164 1.01 21.39 5.74
C THR A 164 2.18 21.92 4.91
N GLY A 165 2.77 21.09 4.04
CA GLY A 165 3.97 21.43 3.28
C GLY A 165 5.24 21.41 4.14
N ALA A 166 5.21 20.76 5.30
CA ALA A 166 6.35 20.69 6.21
C ALA A 166 7.34 19.60 5.77
N GLU A 167 8.53 20.01 5.32
CA GLU A 167 9.51 19.11 4.67
C GLU A 167 10.70 18.69 5.55
N PHE A 168 11.00 19.40 6.64
CA PHE A 168 12.07 19.08 7.60
C PHE A 168 13.43 18.66 6.98
N GLY A 169 13.77 19.24 5.82
CA GLY A 169 15.03 18.95 5.13
C GLY A 169 15.09 17.65 4.33
N ILE A 170 14.03 16.83 4.33
CA ILE A 170 13.94 15.61 3.48
C ILE A 170 13.26 15.86 2.13
N GLY A 171 12.74 17.08 1.93
CA GLY A 171 12.09 17.53 0.71
C GLY A 171 10.67 16.97 0.53
N ARG A 172 9.89 17.62 -0.34
CA ARG A 172 8.49 17.26 -0.62
C ARG A 172 8.32 15.79 -1.02
N GLY A 173 9.19 15.29 -1.88
CA GLY A 173 9.21 13.91 -2.35
C GLY A 173 9.55 12.91 -1.25
N GLY A 174 10.40 13.29 -0.29
CA GLY A 174 10.70 12.49 0.89
C GLY A 174 9.50 12.36 1.82
N VAL A 175 8.82 13.48 2.11
CA VAL A 175 7.61 13.48 2.95
C VAL A 175 6.49 12.66 2.32
N GLU A 176 6.26 12.81 1.02
CA GLU A 176 5.21 12.04 0.32
C GLU A 176 5.46 10.52 0.38
N ARG A 177 6.72 10.09 0.23
CA ARG A 177 7.10 8.68 0.40
C ARG A 177 6.80 8.19 1.80
N LEU A 178 7.19 8.95 2.83
CA LEU A 178 6.86 8.60 4.20
C LEU A 178 5.35 8.66 4.49
N ALA A 179 4.58 9.43 3.73
CA ALA A 179 3.13 9.48 3.84
C ALA A 179 2.45 8.23 3.22
N PHE A 180 2.89 7.80 2.03
CA PHE A 180 2.16 6.81 1.23
C PHE A 180 2.81 5.42 1.19
N ASP A 181 4.15 5.32 1.20
CA ASP A 181 4.85 4.03 1.17
C ASP A 181 4.56 3.14 2.39
N PRO A 182 4.34 3.66 3.62
CA PRO A 182 4.02 2.81 4.77
C PRO A 182 2.81 1.91 4.55
N LEU A 183 1.76 2.40 3.88
CA LEU A 183 0.59 1.58 3.54
C LEU A 183 0.96 0.47 2.55
N SER A 184 1.78 0.78 1.54
CA SER A 184 2.22 -0.19 0.54
C SER A 184 3.15 -1.26 1.14
N VAL A 185 4.10 -0.87 1.98
CA VAL A 185 4.95 -1.78 2.77
C VAL A 185 4.09 -2.63 3.68
N TRP A 186 3.10 -2.04 4.37
CA TRP A 186 2.20 -2.77 5.24
C TRP A 186 1.41 -3.85 4.49
N LYS A 187 0.84 -3.53 3.31
CA LYS A 187 0.12 -4.50 2.46
C LYS A 187 1.02 -5.67 2.07
N LEU A 188 2.25 -5.40 1.63
CA LEU A 188 3.23 -6.42 1.23
C LEU A 188 3.61 -7.34 2.40
N THR A 189 3.96 -6.76 3.54
CA THR A 189 4.32 -7.54 4.72
C THR A 189 3.15 -8.38 5.22
N MET A 190 1.95 -7.79 5.31
CA MET A 190 0.75 -8.55 5.72
C MET A 190 0.40 -9.65 4.72
N ALA A 191 0.59 -9.44 3.41
CA ALA A 191 0.42 -10.48 2.42
C ALA A 191 1.33 -11.70 2.69
N VAL A 192 2.62 -11.45 2.92
CA VAL A 192 3.60 -12.51 3.25
C VAL A 192 3.23 -13.21 4.56
N VAL A 193 2.90 -12.45 5.61
CA VAL A 193 2.48 -13.02 6.91
C VAL A 193 1.25 -13.91 6.75
N ILE A 194 0.21 -13.42 6.06
CA ILE A 194 -1.02 -14.17 5.83
C ILE A 194 -0.70 -15.47 5.05
N LEU A 195 0.08 -15.40 3.98
CA LEU A 195 0.43 -16.59 3.19
C LEU A 195 1.28 -17.59 3.98
N ALA A 196 2.26 -17.13 4.75
CA ALA A 196 3.10 -17.99 5.60
C ALA A 196 2.26 -18.75 6.64
N ARG A 197 1.27 -18.10 7.25
CA ARG A 197 0.32 -18.74 8.17
C ARG A 197 -0.63 -19.73 7.47
N ALA A 198 -0.78 -19.64 6.16
CA ALA A 198 -1.56 -20.61 5.38
C ALA A 198 -0.80 -21.90 5.11
N GLY A 199 0.53 -21.83 5.07
CA GLY A 199 1.43 -22.95 4.77
C GLY A 199 1.96 -23.68 6.00
N ALA A 200 1.83 -23.12 7.20
CA ALA A 200 2.26 -23.78 8.43
C ALA A 200 1.51 -25.11 8.64
N PRO A 201 2.22 -26.26 8.74
CA PRO A 201 1.60 -27.54 9.06
C PRO A 201 0.85 -27.46 10.38
N GLY A 202 -0.37 -27.99 10.44
CA GLY A 202 -1.09 -28.13 11.70
C GLY A 202 -0.31 -29.03 12.67
N PRO A 203 -0.45 -28.86 14.00
CA PRO A 203 0.24 -29.66 15.02
C PRO A 203 -0.03 -31.19 14.98
N GLY A 204 -0.74 -31.72 13.99
CA GLY A 204 -1.17 -33.12 13.91
C GLY A 204 -0.69 -33.91 12.69
N SER A 205 0.25 -33.40 11.87
CA SER A 205 0.69 -34.10 10.65
C SER A 205 1.94 -34.98 10.81
N THR A 206 2.50 -35.13 12.02
CA THR A 206 3.73 -35.90 12.26
C THR A 206 3.53 -37.25 12.95
N ALA A 207 2.34 -37.86 12.88
CA ALA A 207 2.10 -39.17 13.50
C ALA A 207 1.27 -40.13 12.64
N SER A 208 1.78 -40.53 11.48
CA SER A 208 1.39 -41.82 10.89
C SER A 208 2.51 -42.36 9.99
N GLY A 209 3.42 -43.14 10.56
CA GLY A 209 4.48 -43.70 9.73
C GLY A 209 5.50 -44.62 10.37
N HIS A 210 5.17 -45.38 11.42
CA HIS A 210 5.90 -46.63 11.69
C HIS A 210 5.21 -47.52 12.74
N ARG A 211 4.30 -48.39 12.29
CA ARG A 211 4.10 -49.74 12.87
C ARG A 211 3.52 -50.65 11.79
N ARG A 212 4.19 -51.79 11.58
CA ARG A 212 3.91 -53.00 10.76
C ARG A 212 5.11 -53.24 9.82
N GLY A 213 5.91 -54.28 9.99
CA GLY A 213 5.87 -55.41 10.91
C GLY A 213 7.26 -56.03 11.07
#